data_AF-A0A5N6DSK3-F1
#
_entry.id   AF-A0A5N6DSK3-F1
#
_cell.length_a   1.000
_cell.length_b   1.000
_cell.length_c   1.000
_cell.angle_alpha   90.00
_cell.angle_beta   90.00
_cell.angle_gamma   90.00
#
_symmetry.space_group_name_H-M   'P 1'
#
loop_
_entity.id
_entity.type
_entity.pdbx_description
1 polymer ?
#
loop_
_entity_poly.entity_id
_entity_poly.type
_entity_poly.pdbx_seq_one_letter_code
_entity_poly.pdbx_strand_id
1 'polypeptide(L)'
;MLSYIIPFCIYLSFSLTVLASPSTRLRDVYQFPNGTWLENIAVRSNGNILVTAYNLAQLWEINPFNGTNSHHARLIHQFQNPGTITGITEIDQDIFVTIASNSLWKVDLSMTEPVVNPVNITIPAGTLNGMATLNDSSLAISDSSLGLIWRVDIERETYDIKIRDNTTATSTALGPKLGVNGIRVFDGYLYYVNSPQRSLYRVHLDESGNTVGQPEPIVQGVLADDFAVTSSGAYLAGLTNNVITKVSLNSCPSSMQCPYSGTFCFPNIALFIVDASDMGYEAPIPSLLVPPLIFVGLLLALWTWKCFWIVVLQDKLLYLSWLPPLTRSEKIADYEAECRPVQWTERQIRSLDGTKLAGNGGSTPLRLPLLSQVLRTIKEKSMSTPLSTSSSDGTEFTIVALSYRGYWTSSGRATQSGIELDAQAFLDWVSETYTAPDTDLEIILWGHSLGSAIASSATATYLSRHRGKQSSYQGHAYKSIPTEMAPVSIFVALFVESLELYDGDGEDRSLAGPE
;
A
#
# COMPACT_ATOMS: atom_id res chain seq x y z
N MET A 1 -50.31 -22.54 22.22
CA MET A 1 -49.85 -21.24 21.71
C MET A 1 -49.16 -20.40 22.81
N LEU A 2 -48.30 -21.01 23.63
CA LEU A 2 -47.52 -20.31 24.66
C LEU A 2 -46.10 -20.91 24.86
N SER A 3 -45.68 -21.81 23.97
CA SER A 3 -44.41 -22.56 24.07
C SER A 3 -43.32 -22.04 23.13
N TYR A 4 -43.62 -21.04 22.29
CA TYR A 4 -42.68 -20.43 21.34
C TYR A 4 -42.36 -18.95 21.65
N ILE A 5 -42.94 -18.37 22.71
CA ILE A 5 -42.74 -16.95 23.04
C ILE A 5 -41.56 -16.74 24.02
N ILE A 6 -41.26 -17.72 24.87
CA ILE A 6 -40.17 -17.63 25.86
C ILE A 6 -38.76 -17.72 25.22
N PRO A 7 -38.48 -18.58 24.21
CA PRO A 7 -37.15 -18.57 23.56
C PRO A 7 -36.92 -17.32 22.71
N PHE A 8 -38.00 -16.67 22.23
CA PHE A 8 -37.91 -15.45 21.44
C PHE A 8 -37.61 -14.21 22.29
N CYS A 9 -38.14 -14.14 23.51
CA CYS A 9 -37.85 -13.03 24.43
C CYS A 9 -36.42 -13.07 25.00
N ILE A 10 -35.83 -14.26 25.22
CA ILE A 10 -34.45 -14.39 25.70
C ILE A 10 -33.44 -14.03 24.59
N TYR A 11 -33.76 -14.34 23.32
CA TYR A 11 -32.98 -13.88 22.16
C TYR A 11 -32.98 -12.36 22.00
N LEU A 12 -34.08 -11.69 22.36
CA LEU A 12 -34.21 -10.24 22.22
C LEU A 12 -33.59 -9.46 23.39
N SER A 13 -33.60 -10.02 24.62
CA SER A 13 -33.05 -9.34 25.80
C SER A 13 -31.54 -9.48 26.00
N PHE A 14 -30.86 -10.42 25.33
CA PHE A 14 -29.39 -10.52 25.34
C PHE A 14 -28.70 -9.84 24.13
N SER A 15 -29.48 -9.30 23.19
CA SER A 15 -28.97 -8.47 22.09
C SER A 15 -28.66 -7.02 22.53
N LEU A 16 -28.87 -6.67 23.81
CA LEU A 16 -28.72 -5.31 24.33
C LEU A 16 -27.60 -5.14 25.39
N THR A 17 -26.78 -6.16 25.61
CA THR A 17 -25.50 -5.98 26.30
C THR A 17 -24.37 -6.34 25.35
N VAL A 18 -24.25 -5.55 24.29
CA VAL A 18 -22.93 -5.23 23.75
C VAL A 18 -22.19 -4.62 24.93
N LEU A 19 -21.32 -5.41 25.59
CA LEU A 19 -20.22 -4.82 26.34
C LEU A 19 -19.55 -3.91 25.33
N ALA A 20 -19.78 -2.60 25.49
CA ALA A 20 -19.08 -1.58 24.78
C ALA A 20 -17.61 -1.76 25.15
N SER A 21 -16.90 -2.60 24.41
CA SER A 21 -15.46 -2.47 24.28
C SER A 21 -15.23 -1.00 23.96
N PRO A 22 -14.40 -0.29 24.75
CA PRO A 22 -14.25 1.14 24.58
C PRO A 22 -13.95 1.40 23.11
N SER A 23 -14.91 2.02 22.42
CA SER A 23 -14.68 2.49 21.06
C SER A 23 -13.48 3.41 21.18
N THR A 24 -12.35 3.01 20.60
CA THR A 24 -11.20 3.88 20.46
C THR A 24 -11.69 5.02 19.57
N ARG A 25 -12.08 6.12 20.22
CA ARG A 25 -12.65 7.27 19.56
C ARG A 25 -11.51 7.97 18.82
N LEU A 26 -11.28 7.56 17.58
CA LEU A 26 -10.42 8.30 16.67
C LEU A 26 -11.03 9.69 16.47
N ARG A 27 -10.18 10.70 16.56
CA ARG A 27 -10.55 12.10 16.35
C ARG A 27 -9.46 12.75 15.54
N ASP A 28 -9.86 13.43 14.49
CA ASP A 28 -8.96 14.29 13.73
C ASP A 28 -8.51 15.45 14.61
N VAL A 29 -7.19 15.58 14.76
CA VAL A 29 -6.58 16.64 15.56
C VAL A 29 -6.35 17.89 14.70
N TYR A 30 -5.73 17.70 13.54
CA TYR A 30 -5.44 18.75 12.58
C TYR A 30 -5.23 18.13 11.20
N GLN A 31 -5.70 18.81 10.15
CA GLN A 31 -5.63 18.33 8.77
C GLN A 31 -4.79 19.30 7.94
N PHE A 32 -3.70 18.80 7.35
CA PHE A 32 -2.90 19.56 6.38
C PHE A 32 -3.54 19.47 4.97
N PRO A 33 -3.20 20.43 4.06
CA PRO A 33 -3.61 20.35 2.67
C PRO A 33 -3.23 19.01 2.00
N ASN A 34 -4.05 18.57 1.05
CA ASN A 34 -3.73 17.37 0.27
C ASN A 34 -2.37 17.51 -0.42
N GLY A 35 -1.59 16.43 -0.38
CA GLY A 35 -0.22 16.40 -0.91
C GLY A 35 0.85 16.75 0.12
N THR A 36 0.51 17.12 1.36
CA THR A 36 1.48 17.18 2.46
C THR A 36 1.79 15.78 2.97
N TRP A 37 3.07 15.43 3.02
CA TRP A 37 3.58 14.20 3.59
C TRP A 37 4.10 14.48 5.01
N LEU A 38 3.39 13.99 6.02
CA LEU A 38 3.84 14.03 7.41
C LEU A 38 4.63 12.74 7.71
N GLU A 39 5.86 12.87 8.15
CA GLU A 39 6.79 11.73 8.25
C GLU A 39 6.94 11.25 9.68
N ASN A 40 7.27 12.16 10.60
CA ASN A 40 7.52 11.83 11.99
C ASN A 40 6.75 12.70 12.97
N ILE A 41 6.74 12.25 14.22
CA ILE A 41 6.00 12.86 15.32
C ILE A 41 6.80 12.78 16.63
N ALA A 42 6.81 13.86 17.38
CA ALA A 42 7.27 13.88 18.77
C ALA A 42 6.26 14.61 19.66
N VAL A 43 6.23 14.28 20.95
CA VAL A 43 5.33 14.91 21.91
C VAL A 43 6.16 15.73 22.88
N ARG A 44 5.81 17.00 23.04
CA ARG A 44 6.44 17.90 24.02
C ARG A 44 5.95 17.60 25.43
N SER A 45 6.71 18.04 26.42
CA SER A 45 6.34 17.95 27.84
C SER A 45 5.00 18.61 28.18
N ASN A 46 4.59 19.64 27.42
CA ASN A 46 3.31 20.33 27.55
C ASN A 46 2.12 19.61 26.85
N GLY A 47 2.37 18.48 26.19
CA GLY A 47 1.37 17.70 25.44
C GLY A 47 1.10 18.18 24.02
N ASN A 48 1.75 19.23 23.54
CA ASN A 48 1.73 19.59 22.13
C ASN A 48 2.52 18.57 21.30
N ILE A 49 2.15 18.48 20.03
CA ILE A 49 2.67 17.51 19.08
C ILE A 49 3.56 18.24 18.07
N LEU A 50 4.81 17.80 17.92
CA LEU A 50 5.69 18.21 16.84
C LEU A 50 5.52 17.25 15.66
N VAL A 51 5.43 17.79 14.44
CA VAL A 51 5.27 17.00 13.22
C VAL A 51 6.23 17.49 12.15
N THR A 52 6.92 16.56 11.49
CA THR A 52 7.82 16.85 10.36
C THR A 52 7.07 16.69 9.03
N ALA A 53 6.92 17.78 8.28
CA ALA A 53 6.30 17.77 6.96
C ALA A 53 7.37 17.58 5.88
N TYR A 54 7.65 16.32 5.55
CA TYR A 54 8.77 15.84 4.74
C TYR A 54 8.95 16.62 3.45
N ASN A 55 7.93 16.66 2.60
CA ASN A 55 8.05 17.26 1.26
C ASN A 55 8.03 18.79 1.26
N LEU A 56 7.80 19.42 2.42
CA LEU A 56 7.82 20.89 2.57
C LEU A 56 9.07 21.39 3.31
N ALA A 57 9.87 20.49 3.88
CA ALA A 57 10.99 20.83 4.76
C ALA A 57 10.57 21.73 5.94
N GLN A 58 9.44 21.41 6.58
CA GLN A 58 8.86 22.20 7.67
C GLN A 58 8.68 21.40 8.95
N LEU A 59 8.97 22.04 10.09
CA LEU A 59 8.62 21.55 11.42
C LEU A 59 7.42 22.32 11.97
N TRP A 60 6.38 21.60 12.36
CA TRP A 60 5.13 22.16 12.88
C TRP A 60 4.90 21.73 14.33
N GLU A 61 4.26 22.58 15.11
CA GLU A 61 3.72 22.28 16.43
C GLU A 61 2.20 22.35 16.38
N ILE A 62 1.53 21.37 16.98
CA ILE A 62 0.07 21.23 17.00
C ILE A 62 -0.39 21.01 18.44
N ASN A 63 -1.31 21.83 18.93
CA ASN A 63 -1.99 21.64 20.21
C ASN A 63 -3.20 20.72 19.99
N PRO A 64 -3.18 19.48 20.52
CA PRO A 64 -4.25 18.53 20.25
C PRO A 64 -5.52 18.79 21.07
N PHE A 65 -5.51 19.66 22.09
CA PHE A 65 -6.59 19.76 23.08
C PHE A 65 -7.67 20.78 22.74
N ASN A 66 -7.35 21.81 21.96
CA ASN A 66 -8.33 22.85 21.62
C ASN A 66 -8.91 22.55 20.22
N GLY A 67 -10.24 22.56 20.08
CA GLY A 67 -10.91 21.95 18.93
C GLY A 67 -11.36 22.86 17.79
N THR A 68 -11.18 24.20 17.85
CA THR A 68 -11.89 25.10 16.91
C THR A 68 -11.22 26.42 16.51
N ASN A 69 -10.02 26.78 17.00
CA ASN A 69 -9.40 28.07 16.64
C ASN A 69 -8.15 27.87 15.76
N SER A 70 -7.89 28.83 14.87
CA SER A 70 -6.76 28.87 13.93
C SER A 70 -5.37 28.95 14.58
N HIS A 71 -5.27 28.98 15.90
CA HIS A 71 -4.03 29.14 16.65
C HIS A 71 -3.46 27.82 17.20
N HIS A 72 -4.00 26.67 16.80
CA HIS A 72 -3.60 25.38 17.37
C HIS A 72 -2.55 24.66 16.54
N ALA A 73 -2.18 25.19 15.36
CA ALA A 73 -1.02 24.75 14.60
C ALA A 73 -0.11 25.94 14.38
N ARG A 74 1.19 25.78 14.63
CA ARG A 74 2.22 26.80 14.51
C ARG A 74 3.40 26.22 13.73
N LEU A 75 3.81 26.91 12.66
CA LEU A 75 5.07 26.60 12.01
C LEU A 75 6.20 27.02 12.96
N ILE A 76 7.03 26.05 13.35
CA ILE A 76 8.19 26.29 14.21
C ILE A 76 9.37 26.77 13.36
N HIS A 77 9.62 26.08 12.25
CA HIS A 77 10.74 26.40 11.38
C HIS A 77 10.53 25.91 9.95
N GLN A 78 11.00 26.72 8.99
CA GLN A 78 11.14 26.37 7.59
C GLN A 78 12.61 26.12 7.30
N PHE A 79 12.98 24.88 7.01
CA PHE A 79 14.32 24.52 6.56
C PHE A 79 14.48 24.85 5.07
N GLN A 80 15.70 24.69 4.55
CA GLN A 80 15.99 24.94 3.13
C GLN A 80 15.05 24.14 2.21
N ASN A 81 14.46 24.82 1.23
CA ASN A 81 13.50 24.28 0.27
C ASN A 81 13.98 24.63 -1.17
N PRO A 82 14.14 23.66 -2.09
CA PRO A 82 13.85 22.22 -1.96
C PRO A 82 14.71 21.54 -0.90
N GLY A 83 14.09 20.63 -0.15
CA GLY A 83 14.71 19.88 0.93
C GLY A 83 13.71 18.92 1.57
N THR A 84 14.16 18.18 2.58
CA THR A 84 13.33 17.20 3.30
C THR A 84 13.54 17.30 4.81
N ILE A 85 12.57 16.81 5.58
CA ILE A 85 12.68 16.65 7.04
C ILE A 85 12.08 15.29 7.44
N THR A 86 12.79 14.49 8.23
CA THR A 86 12.38 13.11 8.60
C THR A 86 12.28 12.96 10.12
N GLY A 87 13.15 12.15 10.73
CA GLY A 87 13.10 11.83 12.15
C GLY A 87 13.35 13.03 13.07
N ILE A 88 12.72 12.96 14.25
CA ILE A 88 12.86 13.91 15.35
C ILE A 88 12.88 13.15 16.68
N THR A 89 13.74 13.56 17.61
CA THR A 89 13.83 12.99 18.96
C THR A 89 14.13 14.08 19.98
N GLU A 90 13.62 13.92 21.21
CA GLU A 90 13.93 14.81 22.34
C GLU A 90 15.25 14.36 22.99
N ILE A 91 16.18 15.29 23.20
CA ILE A 91 17.47 15.03 23.86
C ILE A 91 17.54 15.61 25.28
N ASP A 92 16.75 16.64 25.55
CA ASP A 92 16.55 17.24 26.88
C ASP A 92 15.16 17.92 26.86
N GLN A 93 14.64 18.36 28.01
CA GLN A 93 13.30 18.93 28.12
C GLN A 93 13.07 20.08 27.14
N ASP A 94 12.15 19.87 26.18
CA ASP A 94 11.83 20.78 25.09
C ASP A 94 13.02 21.11 24.15
N ILE A 95 14.07 20.28 24.15
CA ILE A 95 15.19 20.37 23.22
C ILE A 95 15.20 19.11 22.35
N PHE A 96 15.04 19.32 21.05
CA PHE A 96 14.94 18.25 20.07
C PHE A 96 16.11 18.27 19.10
N VAL A 97 16.38 17.14 18.47
CA VAL A 97 17.19 17.04 17.26
C VAL A 97 16.29 16.51 16.15
N THR A 98 16.41 17.08 14.95
CA THR A 98 15.69 16.64 13.76
C THR A 98 16.66 16.48 12.58
N ILE A 99 16.33 15.59 11.65
CA ILE A 99 17.04 15.45 10.37
C ILE A 99 16.39 16.36 9.34
N ALA A 100 17.17 17.26 8.73
CA ALA A 100 16.77 18.00 7.55
C ALA A 100 17.81 17.82 6.42
N SER A 101 17.38 17.24 5.30
CA SER A 101 18.21 16.92 4.13
C SER A 101 19.52 16.19 4.50
N ASN A 102 19.42 15.10 5.29
CA ASN A 102 20.52 14.31 5.85
C ASN A 102 21.48 15.06 6.81
N SER A 103 21.18 16.30 7.19
CA SER A 103 21.92 17.05 8.23
C SER A 103 21.13 17.09 9.53
N LEU A 104 21.83 17.11 10.66
CA LEU A 104 21.21 17.20 11.98
C LEU A 104 21.03 18.67 12.39
N TRP A 105 19.86 18.97 12.99
CA TRP A 105 19.52 20.30 13.49
C TRP A 105 18.99 20.20 14.91
N LYS A 106 19.56 21.01 15.81
CA LYS A 106 19.06 21.18 17.17
C LYS A 106 17.95 22.23 17.17
N VAL A 107 16.82 21.88 17.79
CA VAL A 107 15.62 22.69 17.91
C VAL A 107 15.32 22.88 19.39
N ASP A 108 15.59 24.08 19.90
CA ASP A 108 15.33 24.45 21.29
C ASP A 108 13.99 25.19 21.39
N LEU A 109 13.04 24.57 22.09
CA LEU A 109 11.68 25.07 22.35
C LEU A 109 11.44 25.37 23.83
N SER A 110 12.51 25.40 24.64
CA SER A 110 12.43 25.72 26.07
C SER A 110 12.01 27.18 26.33
N MET A 111 12.27 28.05 25.35
CA MET A 111 11.93 29.47 25.37
C MET A 111 10.68 29.76 24.50
N THR A 112 10.14 30.97 24.62
CA THR A 112 8.95 31.39 23.85
C THR A 112 9.20 31.37 22.35
N GLU A 113 10.38 31.87 21.96
CA GLU A 113 10.85 31.88 20.57
C GLU A 113 11.74 30.66 20.31
N PRO A 114 11.42 29.82 19.30
CA PRO A 114 12.25 28.69 18.92
C PRO A 114 13.65 29.10 18.48
N VAL A 115 14.67 28.37 18.93
CA VAL A 115 16.05 28.52 18.44
C VAL A 115 16.43 27.26 17.67
N VAL A 116 16.78 27.41 16.39
CA VAL A 116 17.10 26.29 15.49
C VAL A 116 18.50 26.47 14.93
N ASN A 117 19.40 25.54 15.23
CA ASN A 117 20.80 25.59 14.84
C ASN A 117 21.26 24.27 14.20
N PRO A 118 22.13 24.31 13.18
CA PRO A 118 22.73 23.09 12.65
C PRO A 118 23.63 22.46 13.71
N VAL A 119 23.67 21.13 13.73
CA VAL A 119 24.68 20.36 14.47
C VAL A 119 25.87 20.15 13.54
N ASN A 120 27.07 20.46 14.01
CA ASN A 120 28.29 20.45 13.21
C ASN A 120 28.85 19.04 13.02
N ILE A 121 28.08 18.18 12.34
CA ILE A 121 28.51 16.82 12.02
C ILE A 121 28.05 16.44 10.61
N THR A 122 28.95 15.83 9.83
CA THR A 122 28.65 15.29 8.50
C THR A 122 28.76 13.78 8.52
N ILE A 123 27.63 13.10 8.34
CA ILE A 123 27.55 11.64 8.27
C ILE A 123 27.54 11.25 6.78
N PRO A 124 28.27 10.20 6.35
CA PRO A 124 28.21 9.69 4.98
C PRO A 124 26.90 8.91 4.75
N ALA A 125 25.78 9.62 4.83
CA ALA A 125 24.44 9.07 4.83
C ALA A 125 23.90 8.80 3.42
N GLY A 126 23.07 7.78 3.30
CA GLY A 126 22.18 7.57 2.17
C GLY A 126 20.87 8.32 2.36
N THR A 127 20.02 7.81 3.24
CA THR A 127 18.72 8.43 3.58
C THR A 127 18.46 8.26 5.06
N LEU A 128 18.78 9.30 5.84
CA LEU A 128 18.50 9.31 7.28
C LEU A 128 16.99 9.44 7.49
N ASN A 129 16.43 8.53 8.26
CA ASN A 129 14.98 8.43 8.45
C ASN A 129 14.63 8.56 9.94
N GLY A 130 14.32 7.47 10.64
CA GLY A 130 14.02 7.47 12.06
C GLY A 130 15.23 7.79 12.94
N MET A 131 14.97 8.38 14.11
CA MET A 131 15.98 8.58 15.14
C MET A 131 15.44 8.39 16.55
N ALA A 132 16.35 8.02 17.47
CA ALA A 132 16.07 7.89 18.89
C ALA A 132 17.29 8.31 19.72
N THR A 133 17.03 8.94 20.86
CA THR A 133 18.06 9.28 21.85
C THR A 133 18.52 8.02 22.58
N LEU A 134 19.84 7.78 22.64
CA LEU A 134 20.44 6.65 23.36
C LEU A 134 20.83 7.03 24.79
N ASN A 135 21.38 8.22 24.95
CA ASN A 135 21.81 8.83 26.22
C ASN A 135 21.95 10.35 26.02
N ASP A 136 22.49 11.05 27.01
CA ASP A 136 22.60 12.52 27.06
C ASP A 136 23.28 13.16 25.83
N SER A 137 24.17 12.45 25.13
CA SER A 137 24.91 12.99 23.98
C SER A 137 24.80 12.15 22.70
N SER A 138 24.27 10.93 22.78
CA SER A 138 24.29 9.98 21.66
C SER A 138 22.91 9.69 21.10
N LEU A 139 22.83 9.60 19.77
CA LEU A 139 21.63 9.25 19.01
C LEU A 139 21.84 7.94 18.25
N ALA A 140 20.78 7.17 18.08
CA ALA A 140 20.69 6.12 17.06
C ALA A 140 19.86 6.65 15.89
N ILE A 141 20.38 6.52 14.66
CA ILE A 141 19.73 7.04 13.45
C ILE A 141 19.70 5.94 12.39
N SER A 142 18.52 5.62 11.86
CA SER A 142 18.39 4.66 10.77
C SER A 142 18.76 5.29 9.44
N ASP A 143 19.46 4.51 8.61
CA ASP A 143 19.74 4.85 7.21
C ASP A 143 19.04 3.84 6.29
N SER A 144 17.88 4.23 5.78
CA SER A 144 17.00 3.35 5.01
C SER A 144 17.61 2.93 3.68
N SER A 145 18.52 3.74 3.11
CA SER A 145 19.16 3.48 1.81
C SER A 145 20.46 2.68 1.93
N LEU A 146 21.19 2.83 3.05
CA LEU A 146 22.39 2.05 3.34
C LEU A 146 22.11 0.75 4.10
N GLY A 147 20.95 0.64 4.75
CA GLY A 147 20.52 -0.54 5.49
C GLY A 147 21.32 -0.77 6.76
N LEU A 148 21.50 0.29 7.56
CA LEU A 148 22.26 0.27 8.81
C LEU A 148 21.71 1.30 9.80
N ILE A 149 22.12 1.19 11.06
CA ILE A 149 21.84 2.18 12.10
C ILE A 149 23.17 2.83 12.50
N TRP A 150 23.23 4.15 12.38
CA TRP A 150 24.32 4.98 12.89
C TRP A 150 24.18 5.19 14.39
N ARG A 151 25.31 5.22 15.10
CA ARG A 151 25.45 5.91 16.39
C ARG A 151 26.10 7.26 16.11
N VAL A 152 25.55 8.31 16.69
CA VAL A 152 26.05 9.69 16.53
C VAL A 152 26.17 10.35 17.89
N ASP A 153 27.37 10.77 18.27
CA ASP A 153 27.60 11.61 19.45
C ASP A 153 27.64 13.08 19.00
N ILE A 154 26.63 13.85 19.40
CA ILE A 154 26.46 15.25 18.96
C ILE A 154 27.38 16.22 19.71
N GLU A 155 27.90 15.85 20.88
CA GLU A 155 28.84 16.68 21.64
C GLU A 155 30.28 16.47 21.16
N ARG A 156 30.64 15.22 20.89
CA ARG A 156 31.97 14.85 20.38
C ARG A 156 32.11 15.02 18.87
N GLU A 157 31.00 15.26 18.16
CA GLU A 157 30.93 15.33 16.70
C GLU A 157 31.45 14.04 16.03
N THR A 158 31.23 12.89 16.65
CA THR A 158 31.67 11.58 16.13
C THR A 158 30.50 10.69 15.75
N TYR A 159 30.73 9.77 14.81
CA TYR A 159 29.76 8.76 14.43
C TYR A 159 30.43 7.41 14.19
N ASP A 160 29.66 6.34 14.35
CA ASP A 160 30.06 4.96 14.05
C ASP A 160 28.85 4.11 13.62
N ILE A 161 29.11 2.94 13.05
CA ILE A 161 28.05 2.00 12.67
C ILE A 161 27.65 1.21 13.91
N LYS A 162 26.43 1.42 14.39
CA LYS A 162 25.87 0.72 15.54
C LYS A 162 25.40 -0.68 15.19
N ILE A 163 24.62 -0.81 14.11
CA ILE A 163 24.08 -2.10 13.64
C ILE A 163 24.14 -2.11 12.12
N ARG A 164 24.71 -3.19 11.57
CA ARG A 164 24.69 -3.49 10.14
C ARG A 164 24.70 -4.99 9.93
N ASP A 165 23.52 -5.55 9.84
CA ASP A 165 23.31 -6.99 9.64
C ASP A 165 22.05 -7.23 8.78
N ASN A 166 21.61 -8.48 8.71
CA ASN A 166 20.45 -8.85 7.91
C ASN A 166 19.15 -8.17 8.36
N THR A 167 19.02 -7.78 9.63
CA THR A 167 17.79 -7.16 10.17
C THR A 167 17.63 -5.70 9.73
N THR A 168 18.73 -5.02 9.37
CA THR A 168 18.70 -3.65 8.84
C THR A 168 18.80 -3.59 7.32
N ALA A 169 19.03 -4.74 6.67
CA ALA A 169 19.35 -4.83 5.25
C ALA A 169 18.27 -4.25 4.34
N THR A 170 18.73 -3.65 3.25
CA THR A 170 17.86 -3.07 2.23
C THR A 170 17.26 -4.09 1.28
N SER A 171 16.10 -3.79 0.72
CA SER A 171 15.42 -4.55 -0.31
C SER A 171 14.58 -3.63 -1.20
N THR A 172 14.29 -4.06 -2.42
CA THR A 172 13.39 -3.38 -3.38
C THR A 172 11.98 -3.97 -3.36
N ALA A 173 11.65 -4.84 -2.40
CA ALA A 173 10.37 -5.54 -2.33
C ALA A 173 9.13 -4.60 -2.24
N LEU A 174 9.32 -3.34 -1.83
CA LEU A 174 8.26 -2.33 -1.80
C LEU A 174 8.29 -1.38 -3.01
N GLY A 175 9.20 -1.58 -3.97
CA GLY A 175 9.46 -0.66 -5.08
C GLY A 175 10.80 0.07 -4.90
N PRO A 176 10.88 1.14 -4.08
CA PRO A 176 12.14 1.80 -3.79
C PRO A 176 13.06 0.91 -2.94
N LYS A 177 14.37 1.12 -3.07
CA LYS A 177 15.36 0.48 -2.20
C LYS A 177 15.27 1.10 -0.81
N LEU A 178 14.69 0.36 0.13
CA LEU A 178 14.50 0.74 1.53
C LEU A 178 15.01 -0.36 2.45
N GLY A 179 15.16 -0.09 3.75
CA GLY A 179 15.62 -1.05 4.76
C GLY A 179 15.04 -0.71 6.13
N VAL A 180 15.93 -0.64 7.12
CA VAL A 180 15.57 -0.11 8.45
C VAL A 180 14.96 1.28 8.35
N ASN A 181 13.94 1.56 9.17
CA ASN A 181 13.13 2.78 9.07
C ASN A 181 12.88 3.38 10.46
N GLY A 182 11.67 3.38 11.00
CA GLY A 182 11.41 3.84 12.38
C GLY A 182 12.29 3.15 13.44
N ILE A 183 12.69 3.91 14.45
CA ILE A 183 13.57 3.48 15.55
C ILE A 183 13.14 4.17 16.85
N ARG A 184 13.12 3.41 17.97
CA ARG A 184 12.73 3.91 19.30
C ARG A 184 13.57 3.25 20.37
N VAL A 185 13.91 3.99 21.42
CA VAL A 185 14.47 3.43 22.66
C VAL A 185 13.38 3.38 23.71
N PHE A 186 13.20 2.23 24.35
CA PHE A 186 12.24 2.05 25.43
C PHE A 186 12.66 0.92 26.36
N ASP A 187 12.60 1.15 27.67
CA ASP A 187 12.86 0.14 28.71
C ASP A 187 14.17 -0.65 28.51
N GLY A 188 15.26 0.07 28.20
CA GLY A 188 16.59 -0.54 28.00
C GLY A 188 16.77 -1.28 26.68
N TYR A 189 15.82 -1.18 25.73
CA TYR A 189 15.92 -1.79 24.41
C TYR A 189 15.91 -0.74 23.30
N LEU A 190 16.68 -1.00 22.25
CA LEU A 190 16.54 -0.35 20.95
C LEU A 190 15.58 -1.17 20.10
N TYR A 191 14.45 -0.59 19.73
CA TYR A 191 13.48 -1.14 18.80
C TYR A 191 13.66 -0.49 17.44
N TYR A 192 13.48 -1.26 16.37
CA TYR A 192 13.44 -0.71 15.02
C TYR A 192 12.64 -1.61 14.08
N VAL A 193 12.03 -0.98 13.08
CA VAL A 193 11.35 -1.71 12.00
C VAL A 193 12.22 -1.77 10.76
N ASN A 194 12.06 -2.85 10.00
CA ASN A 194 12.53 -2.94 8.62
C ASN A 194 11.31 -3.06 7.72
N SER A 195 11.00 -1.98 6.99
CA SER A 195 9.76 -1.85 6.22
C SER A 195 9.61 -2.93 5.15
N PRO A 196 10.60 -3.18 4.25
CA PRO A 196 10.45 -4.24 3.25
C PRO A 196 10.48 -5.65 3.84
N GLN A 197 11.13 -5.86 5.00
CA GLN A 197 11.06 -7.14 5.71
C GLN A 197 9.79 -7.31 6.54
N ARG A 198 8.94 -6.27 6.65
CA ARG A 198 7.69 -6.28 7.41
C ARG A 198 7.90 -6.79 8.84
N SER A 199 8.95 -6.31 9.49
CA SER A 199 9.40 -6.88 10.77
C SER A 199 9.78 -5.79 11.77
N LEU A 200 9.48 -6.05 13.04
CA LEU A 200 9.92 -5.25 14.19
C LEU A 200 10.96 -6.07 14.95
N TYR A 201 12.10 -5.48 15.21
CA TYR A 201 13.20 -6.06 15.98
C TYR A 201 13.41 -5.30 17.28
N ARG A 202 14.06 -5.94 18.23
CA ARG A 202 14.68 -5.25 19.37
C ARG A 202 16.06 -5.81 19.69
N VAL A 203 16.89 -5.01 20.32
CA VAL A 203 18.16 -5.43 20.92
C VAL A 203 18.36 -4.72 22.25
N HIS A 204 18.86 -5.44 23.26
CA HIS A 204 19.10 -4.86 24.58
C HIS A 204 20.23 -3.83 24.50
N LEU A 205 20.14 -2.78 25.31
CA LEU A 205 21.16 -1.74 25.44
C LEU A 205 21.81 -1.80 26.83
N ASP A 206 23.12 -1.60 26.91
CA ASP A 206 23.78 -1.30 28.18
C ASP A 206 23.58 0.18 28.57
N GLU A 207 24.04 0.56 29.77
CA GLU A 207 23.95 1.94 30.28
C GLU A 207 24.66 2.97 29.37
N SER A 208 25.65 2.54 28.59
CA SER A 208 26.38 3.38 27.64
C SER A 208 25.70 3.46 26.26
N GLY A 209 24.54 2.80 26.11
CA GLY A 209 23.81 2.72 24.85
C GLY A 209 24.44 1.79 23.82
N ASN A 210 25.31 0.84 24.21
CA ASN A 210 25.82 -0.21 23.33
C ASN A 210 24.85 -1.39 23.27
N THR A 211 24.87 -2.16 22.18
CA THR A 211 24.05 -3.37 22.05
C THR A 211 24.59 -4.51 22.89
N VAL A 212 23.72 -5.16 23.66
CA VAL A 212 24.02 -6.38 24.42
C VAL A 212 23.33 -7.55 23.72
N GLY A 213 24.11 -8.38 23.04
CA GLY A 213 23.61 -9.50 22.24
C GLY A 213 23.26 -9.13 20.80
N GLN A 214 22.50 -10.00 20.14
CA GLN A 214 22.05 -9.83 18.76
C GLN A 214 20.60 -9.35 18.71
N PRO A 215 20.19 -8.64 17.65
CA PRO A 215 18.79 -8.27 17.49
C PRO A 215 17.88 -9.49 17.36
N GLU A 216 16.74 -9.44 18.05
CA GLU A 216 15.71 -10.47 18.01
C GLU A 216 14.41 -9.94 17.38
N PRO A 217 13.72 -10.74 16.54
CA PRO A 217 12.43 -10.35 15.99
C PRO A 217 11.33 -10.40 17.05
N ILE A 218 10.54 -9.34 17.15
CA ILE A 218 9.30 -9.31 17.94
C ILE A 218 8.12 -9.81 17.09
N VAL A 219 8.03 -9.29 15.86
CA VAL A 219 6.99 -9.70 14.90
C VAL A 219 7.54 -9.68 13.49
N GLN A 220 7.01 -10.55 12.65
CA GLN A 220 7.26 -10.62 11.21
C GLN A 220 5.93 -10.60 10.47
N GLY A 221 5.94 -10.16 9.22
CA GLY A 221 4.77 -10.06 8.35
C GLY A 221 3.90 -8.81 8.58
N VAL A 222 4.33 -7.86 9.41
CA VAL A 222 3.63 -6.59 9.67
C VAL A 222 4.39 -5.45 9.00
N LEU A 223 3.78 -4.87 7.95
CA LEU A 223 4.31 -3.67 7.30
C LEU A 223 4.24 -2.48 8.27
N ALA A 224 5.33 -1.74 8.38
CA ALA A 224 5.41 -0.56 9.23
C ALA A 224 6.38 0.47 8.64
N ASP A 225 6.04 1.75 8.80
CA ASP A 225 6.91 2.90 8.51
C ASP A 225 7.70 3.28 9.77
N ASP A 226 6.96 3.77 10.77
CA ASP A 226 7.41 4.09 12.12
C ASP A 226 6.42 3.49 13.15
N PHE A 227 6.72 3.63 14.44
CA PHE A 227 5.94 3.07 15.52
C PHE A 227 6.13 3.85 16.83
N ALA A 228 5.16 3.67 17.73
CA ALA A 228 5.30 4.01 19.15
C ALA A 228 5.39 2.72 19.97
N VAL A 229 6.14 2.74 21.06
CA VAL A 229 6.29 1.59 21.96
C VAL A 229 6.00 2.00 23.39
N THR A 230 5.31 1.11 24.10
CA THR A 230 4.91 1.28 25.51
C THR A 230 5.04 -0.06 26.21
N SER A 231 4.94 -0.07 27.54
CA SER A 231 4.86 -1.32 28.32
C SER A 231 3.68 -2.22 27.91
N SER A 232 2.65 -1.66 27.27
CA SER A 232 1.46 -2.39 26.81
C SER A 232 1.60 -3.04 25.43
N GLY A 233 2.66 -2.72 24.68
CA GLY A 233 2.80 -3.10 23.27
C GLY A 233 3.45 -2.02 22.41
N ALA A 234 3.80 -2.41 21.19
CA ALA A 234 4.16 -1.51 20.10
C ALA A 234 2.95 -1.23 19.19
N TYR A 235 2.89 -0.02 18.61
CA TYR A 235 1.83 0.46 17.72
C TYR A 235 2.47 0.92 16.41
N LEU A 236 2.33 0.11 15.36
CA LEU A 236 3.05 0.24 14.10
C LEU A 236 2.17 0.94 13.06
N ALA A 237 2.67 2.02 12.46
CA ALA A 237 2.00 2.74 11.38
C ALA A 237 2.20 2.00 10.05
N GLY A 238 1.11 1.46 9.50
CA GLY A 238 1.11 0.47 8.42
C GLY A 238 1.52 0.97 7.03
N LEU A 239 2.18 2.12 6.93
CA LEU A 239 2.59 2.75 5.66
C LEU A 239 1.38 2.85 4.70
N THR A 240 1.39 2.06 3.62
CA THR A 240 0.36 2.04 2.58
C THR A 240 -0.91 1.27 2.97
N ASN A 241 -0.92 0.55 4.09
CA ASN A 241 -2.07 -0.25 4.53
C ASN A 241 -3.17 0.58 5.21
N ASN A 242 -2.94 1.87 5.51
CA ASN A 242 -3.91 2.75 6.19
C ASN A 242 -4.41 2.20 7.54
N VAL A 243 -3.52 1.56 8.32
CA VAL A 243 -3.83 0.96 9.63
C VAL A 243 -2.76 1.30 10.67
N ILE A 244 -3.14 1.23 11.94
CA ILE A 244 -2.21 1.14 13.08
C ILE A 244 -2.34 -0.27 13.65
N THR A 245 -1.24 -1.02 13.69
CA THR A 245 -1.23 -2.39 14.19
C THR A 245 -0.62 -2.44 15.58
N LYS A 246 -1.36 -2.96 16.58
CA LYS A 246 -0.81 -3.22 17.91
C LYS A 246 -0.12 -4.58 17.96
N VAL A 247 1.08 -4.63 18.52
CA VAL A 247 1.92 -5.82 18.67
C VAL A 247 2.33 -5.98 20.14
N SER A 248 2.26 -7.21 20.66
CA SER A 248 2.75 -7.52 22.01
C SER A 248 4.28 -7.60 22.04
N LEU A 249 4.91 -7.11 23.12
CA LEU A 249 6.37 -7.13 23.28
C LEU A 249 6.91 -8.44 23.86
N ASN A 250 6.04 -9.38 24.23
CA ASN A 250 6.46 -10.70 24.69
C ASN A 250 7.02 -11.46 23.49
N SER A 251 8.30 -11.81 23.55
CA SER A 251 9.01 -12.51 22.48
C SER A 251 8.27 -13.80 22.15
N CYS A 252 7.94 -13.96 20.88
CA CYS A 252 7.35 -15.19 20.41
C CYS A 252 8.42 -16.29 20.41
N PRO A 253 8.25 -17.44 21.09
CA PRO A 253 9.19 -18.53 20.97
C PRO A 253 9.24 -18.97 19.51
N SER A 254 10.45 -19.21 18.98
CA SER A 254 10.77 -19.50 17.56
C SER A 254 10.11 -20.77 16.97
N SER A 255 9.13 -21.36 17.65
CA SER A 255 8.39 -22.56 17.24
C SER A 255 6.86 -22.41 17.30
N MET A 256 6.32 -21.24 17.64
CA MET A 256 4.88 -20.98 17.62
C MET A 256 4.62 -19.65 16.90
N GLN A 257 3.78 -19.66 15.86
CA GLN A 257 3.12 -18.45 15.41
C GLN A 257 2.34 -17.87 16.60
N CYS A 258 2.77 -16.71 17.11
CA CYS A 258 2.04 -16.06 18.19
C CYS A 258 0.61 -15.77 17.70
N PRO A 259 -0.41 -16.12 18.49
CA PRO A 259 -1.77 -15.79 18.15
C PRO A 259 -1.90 -14.27 18.10
N TYR A 260 -2.32 -13.76 16.94
CA TYR A 260 -2.75 -12.39 16.72
C TYR A 260 -3.61 -11.90 17.89
N SER A 261 -3.08 -10.99 18.71
CA SER A 261 -3.87 -10.22 19.66
C SER A 261 -4.21 -8.88 19.04
N GLY A 262 -5.40 -8.81 18.44
CA GLY A 262 -6.08 -7.55 18.14
C GLY A 262 -5.85 -6.97 16.74
N THR A 263 -6.32 -7.66 15.70
CA THR A 263 -6.74 -6.98 14.47
C THR A 263 -8.18 -6.51 14.69
N PHE A 264 -8.41 -5.19 14.74
CA PHE A 264 -9.77 -4.64 14.70
C PHE A 264 -10.32 -4.80 13.28
N CYS A 265 -10.87 -5.98 13.02
CA CYS A 265 -11.79 -6.21 11.91
C CYS A 265 -13.09 -6.77 12.50
N PHE A 266 -14.18 -6.01 12.39
CA PHE A 266 -15.53 -6.58 12.44
C PHE A 266 -15.68 -7.49 11.21
N PRO A 267 -16.12 -8.77 11.33
CA PRO A 267 -17.41 -9.13 11.90
C PRO A 267 -17.39 -10.32 12.90
N ASN A 268 -18.33 -10.29 13.84
CA ASN A 268 -18.52 -11.30 14.89
C ASN A 268 -18.83 -12.71 14.33
N ILE A 269 -17.98 -13.68 14.66
CA ILE A 269 -18.37 -15.08 14.89
C ILE A 269 -18.33 -15.25 16.40
N ALA A 270 -19.47 -15.48 17.02
CA ALA A 270 -19.53 -15.85 18.43
C ALA A 270 -19.20 -17.34 18.57
N LEU A 271 -18.07 -17.65 19.22
CA LEU A 271 -17.78 -18.99 19.69
C LEU A 271 -18.56 -19.20 20.99
N PHE A 272 -19.62 -20.02 20.96
CA PHE A 272 -20.36 -20.40 22.15
C PHE A 272 -19.65 -21.56 22.85
N ILE A 273 -19.21 -21.37 24.10
CA ILE A 273 -18.97 -22.49 25.02
C ILE A 273 -20.34 -22.89 25.55
N VAL A 274 -20.80 -24.08 25.18
CA VAL A 274 -22.01 -24.68 25.75
C VAL A 274 -21.64 -25.19 27.14
N ASP A 275 -22.31 -24.68 28.18
CA ASP A 275 -22.28 -25.27 29.51
C ASP A 275 -23.05 -26.61 29.43
N ALA A 276 -22.32 -27.72 29.57
CA ALA A 276 -22.83 -29.08 29.40
C ALA A 276 -23.58 -29.60 30.65
N SER A 277 -24.14 -28.71 31.47
CA SER A 277 -24.82 -29.10 32.71
C SER A 277 -26.28 -29.56 32.51
N ASP A 278 -26.85 -29.43 31.30
CA ASP A 278 -28.28 -29.71 31.05
C ASP A 278 -28.60 -30.83 30.04
N MET A 279 -27.63 -31.69 29.69
CA MET A 279 -27.90 -32.91 28.91
C MET A 279 -27.48 -34.15 29.68
N GLY A 280 -28.47 -34.84 30.24
CA GLY A 280 -28.29 -36.10 30.96
C GLY A 280 -27.62 -37.17 30.09
N TYR A 281 -26.57 -37.78 30.65
CA TYR A 281 -25.74 -38.86 30.14
C TYR A 281 -24.94 -38.54 28.87
N GLU A 282 -23.61 -38.37 29.02
CA GLU A 282 -22.60 -39.38 28.67
C GLU A 282 -21.24 -39.00 29.32
N ALA A 283 -20.35 -39.97 29.49
CA ALA A 283 -19.15 -39.91 30.32
C ALA A 283 -18.32 -38.61 30.17
N PRO A 284 -17.76 -38.04 31.25
CA PRO A 284 -16.87 -36.90 31.16
C PRO A 284 -15.70 -37.27 30.25
N ILE A 285 -15.51 -36.53 29.17
CA ILE A 285 -14.35 -36.65 28.29
C ILE A 285 -13.12 -36.59 29.20
N PRO A 286 -12.24 -37.61 29.20
CA PRO A 286 -11.04 -37.61 30.03
C PRO A 286 -10.29 -36.29 29.85
N SER A 287 -9.89 -35.66 30.95
CA SER A 287 -9.27 -34.32 30.93
C SER A 287 -8.05 -34.24 30.00
N LEU A 288 -7.39 -35.37 29.76
CA LEU A 288 -6.29 -35.53 28.81
C LEU A 288 -6.69 -35.34 27.33
N LEU A 289 -7.94 -35.67 26.97
CA LEU A 289 -8.47 -35.59 25.61
C LEU A 289 -9.14 -34.25 25.31
N VAL A 290 -9.42 -33.42 26.32
CA VAL A 290 -10.07 -32.11 26.16
C VAL A 290 -9.21 -31.15 25.31
N PRO A 291 -7.90 -30.93 25.58
CA PRO A 291 -7.11 -30.03 24.76
C PRO A 291 -7.00 -30.49 23.29
N PRO A 292 -6.65 -31.75 22.97
CA PRO A 292 -6.62 -32.21 21.59
C PRO A 292 -7.95 -32.04 20.85
N LEU A 293 -9.08 -32.32 21.51
CA LEU A 293 -10.41 -32.18 20.91
C LEU A 293 -10.73 -30.70 20.60
N ILE A 294 -10.40 -29.79 21.51
CA ILE A 294 -10.60 -28.35 21.33
C ILE A 294 -9.73 -27.84 20.18
N PHE A 295 -8.43 -28.13 20.17
CA PHE A 295 -7.52 -27.62 19.15
C PHE A 295 -7.82 -28.18 17.76
N VAL A 296 -8.11 -29.48 17.64
CA VAL A 296 -8.47 -30.10 16.36
C VAL A 296 -9.85 -29.62 15.89
N GLY A 297 -10.83 -29.52 16.79
CA GLY A 297 -12.16 -29.00 16.46
C GLY A 297 -12.15 -27.56 15.99
N LEU A 298 -11.44 -26.67 16.70
CA LEU A 298 -11.27 -25.27 16.30
C LEU A 298 -10.54 -25.13 14.98
N LEU A 299 -9.47 -25.90 14.76
CA LEU A 299 -8.73 -25.89 13.51
C LEU A 299 -9.64 -26.27 12.33
N LEU A 300 -10.38 -27.38 12.46
CA LEU A 300 -11.28 -27.84 11.41
C LEU A 300 -12.44 -26.86 11.17
N ALA A 301 -13.01 -26.29 12.23
CA ALA A 301 -14.09 -25.31 12.11
C ALA A 301 -13.62 -24.02 11.42
N LEU A 302 -12.48 -23.46 11.84
CA LEU A 302 -11.93 -22.24 11.25
C LEU A 302 -11.44 -22.47 9.81
N TRP A 303 -10.85 -23.62 9.53
CA TRP A 303 -10.45 -24.02 8.18
C TRP A 303 -11.67 -24.14 7.26
N THR A 304 -12.70 -24.88 7.70
CA THR A 304 -13.95 -25.04 6.93
C THR A 304 -14.64 -23.71 6.71
N TRP A 305 -14.67 -22.84 7.74
CA TRP A 305 -15.24 -21.50 7.64
C TRP A 305 -14.49 -20.64 6.62
N LYS A 306 -13.16 -20.63 6.65
CA LYS A 306 -12.35 -19.90 5.65
C LYS A 306 -12.59 -20.44 4.25
N CYS A 307 -12.54 -21.75 4.04
CA CYS A 307 -12.80 -22.37 2.74
C CYS A 307 -14.22 -22.05 2.24
N PHE A 308 -15.21 -22.10 3.12
CA PHE A 308 -16.59 -21.75 2.79
C PHE A 308 -16.70 -20.31 2.31
N TRP A 309 -16.12 -19.34 3.02
CA TRP A 309 -16.19 -17.93 2.60
C TRP A 309 -15.36 -17.64 1.35
N ILE A 310 -14.22 -18.31 1.15
CA ILE A 310 -13.45 -18.21 -0.10
C ILE A 310 -14.29 -18.67 -1.28
N VAL A 311 -15.00 -19.81 -1.14
CA VAL A 311 -15.87 -20.32 -2.21
C VAL A 311 -17.10 -19.43 -2.42
N VAL A 312 -17.75 -18.98 -1.34
CA VAL A 312 -18.94 -18.12 -1.42
C VAL A 312 -18.63 -16.73 -2.01
N LEU A 313 -17.44 -16.20 -1.73
CA LEU A 313 -17.03 -14.86 -2.17
C LEU A 313 -16.08 -14.85 -3.35
N GLN A 314 -15.73 -16.00 -3.93
CA GLN A 314 -14.72 -16.14 -5.00
C GLN A 314 -14.89 -15.10 -6.13
N ASP A 315 -16.13 -14.91 -6.62
CA ASP A 315 -16.44 -13.96 -7.69
C ASP A 315 -16.53 -12.49 -7.23
N LYS A 316 -16.70 -12.25 -5.93
CA LYS A 316 -16.85 -10.89 -5.36
C LYS A 316 -15.53 -10.33 -4.86
N LEU A 317 -14.63 -11.20 -4.41
CA LEU A 317 -13.31 -10.84 -3.87
C LEU A 317 -12.31 -10.52 -4.99
N LEU A 318 -12.43 -11.22 -6.11
CA LEU A 318 -11.58 -11.00 -7.29
C LEU A 318 -12.04 -9.79 -8.13
N TYR A 319 -13.34 -9.49 -8.17
CA TYR A 319 -13.89 -8.44 -9.05
C TYR A 319 -14.70 -7.43 -8.25
N LEU A 320 -14.00 -6.63 -7.44
CA LEU A 320 -14.59 -5.63 -6.55
C LEU A 320 -15.19 -4.46 -7.36
N SER A 321 -16.41 -4.69 -7.83
CA SER A 321 -17.22 -3.76 -8.63
C SER A 321 -17.60 -2.45 -7.92
N TRP A 322 -17.42 -2.38 -6.60
CA TRP A 322 -17.76 -1.23 -5.75
C TRP A 322 -16.55 -0.49 -5.19
N LEU A 323 -15.33 -0.99 -5.45
CA LEU A 323 -14.10 -0.48 -4.87
C LEU A 323 -13.26 0.16 -6.00
N PRO A 324 -12.69 1.35 -5.78
CA PRO A 324 -12.93 2.27 -4.66
C PRO A 324 -14.36 2.79 -4.47
N PRO A 325 -14.74 3.23 -3.25
CA PRO A 325 -16.05 3.81 -3.02
C PRO A 325 -16.28 4.97 -3.97
N LEU A 326 -17.52 5.12 -4.47
CA LEU A 326 -17.93 6.17 -5.40
C LEU A 326 -17.50 5.99 -6.88
N THR A 327 -16.79 4.92 -7.25
CA THR A 327 -16.41 4.71 -8.67
C THR A 327 -17.62 4.82 -9.60
N ARG A 328 -18.79 4.27 -9.25
CA ARG A 328 -20.00 4.33 -10.10
C ARG A 328 -20.60 5.74 -10.27
N SER A 329 -20.21 6.70 -9.44
CA SER A 329 -20.67 8.10 -9.51
C SER A 329 -19.66 9.05 -10.16
N GLU A 330 -18.41 8.63 -10.35
CA GLU A 330 -17.36 9.42 -11.01
C GLU A 330 -17.64 9.61 -12.49
N LYS A 331 -17.28 10.79 -13.01
CA LYS A 331 -17.40 11.16 -14.42
C LYS A 331 -16.03 11.51 -14.99
N ILE A 332 -15.85 11.32 -16.30
CA ILE A 332 -14.64 11.73 -17.01
C ILE A 332 -14.34 13.23 -16.81
N ALA A 333 -15.39 14.06 -16.74
CA ALA A 333 -15.28 15.49 -16.51
C ALA A 333 -14.58 15.85 -15.19
N ASP A 334 -14.65 14.98 -14.18
CA ASP A 334 -14.02 15.22 -12.87
C ASP A 334 -12.49 15.25 -13.00
N TYR A 335 -11.92 14.64 -14.05
CA TYR A 335 -10.47 14.54 -14.30
C TYR A 335 -9.98 15.38 -15.49
N GLU A 336 -10.86 16.16 -16.13
CA GLU A 336 -10.54 16.86 -17.38
C GLU A 336 -9.31 17.78 -17.25
N ALA A 337 -9.22 18.51 -16.13
CA ALA A 337 -8.13 19.44 -15.87
C ALA A 337 -6.76 18.75 -15.82
N GLU A 338 -6.67 17.57 -15.21
CA GLU A 338 -5.45 16.78 -15.07
C GLU A 338 -5.06 16.08 -16.37
N CYS A 339 -6.05 15.78 -17.22
CA CYS A 339 -5.86 15.09 -18.49
C CYS A 339 -5.37 16.01 -19.61
N ARG A 340 -5.55 17.34 -19.52
CA ARG A 340 -5.17 18.28 -20.58
C ARG A 340 -3.68 18.14 -20.96
N PRO A 341 -3.36 18.22 -22.27
CA PRO A 341 -4.24 18.53 -23.40
C PRO A 341 -5.02 17.31 -23.96
N VAL A 342 -4.90 16.12 -23.38
CA VAL A 342 -5.61 14.91 -23.83
C VAL A 342 -7.10 15.01 -23.49
N GLN A 343 -7.97 14.72 -24.45
CA GLN A 343 -9.41 14.71 -24.29
C GLN A 343 -9.94 13.27 -24.26
N TRP A 344 -10.67 12.93 -23.21
CA TRP A 344 -11.31 11.63 -23.05
C TRP A 344 -12.79 11.71 -23.40
N THR A 345 -13.32 10.70 -24.08
CA THR A 345 -14.74 10.60 -24.44
C THR A 345 -15.29 9.24 -24.07
N GLU A 346 -16.40 9.20 -23.32
CA GLU A 346 -17.05 7.93 -22.97
C GLU A 346 -17.72 7.32 -24.21
N ARG A 347 -17.53 6.02 -24.41
CA ARG A 347 -18.22 5.23 -25.45
C ARG A 347 -18.95 4.07 -24.81
N GLN A 348 -20.07 3.66 -25.37
CA GLN A 348 -20.83 2.51 -24.88
C GLN A 348 -20.78 1.42 -25.94
N ILE A 349 -20.26 0.25 -25.57
CA ILE A 349 -20.18 -0.93 -26.44
C ILE A 349 -20.97 -2.08 -25.82
N ARG A 350 -21.11 -3.16 -26.57
CA ARG A 350 -21.73 -4.39 -26.07
C ARG A 350 -20.74 -5.53 -26.14
N SER A 351 -20.68 -6.29 -25.08
CA SER A 351 -20.00 -7.59 -25.08
C SER A 351 -20.65 -8.54 -26.09
N LEU A 352 -19.96 -9.63 -26.43
CA LEU A 352 -20.48 -10.66 -27.34
C LEU A 352 -21.76 -11.33 -26.82
N ASP A 353 -21.99 -11.32 -25.51
CA ASP A 353 -23.24 -11.79 -24.88
C ASP A 353 -24.32 -10.71 -24.70
N GLY A 354 -24.09 -9.50 -25.22
CA GLY A 354 -25.02 -8.38 -25.15
C GLY A 354 -24.91 -7.50 -23.90
N THR A 355 -24.04 -7.84 -22.94
CA THR A 355 -23.77 -7.02 -21.74
C THR A 355 -23.32 -5.62 -22.13
N LYS A 356 -23.91 -4.57 -21.52
CA LYS A 356 -23.52 -3.17 -21.79
C LYS A 356 -22.22 -2.84 -21.08
N LEU A 357 -21.25 -2.33 -21.82
CA LEU A 357 -19.92 -1.97 -21.36
C LEU A 357 -19.64 -0.50 -21.66
N ALA A 358 -18.95 0.16 -20.75
CA ALA A 358 -18.46 1.52 -20.91
C ALA A 358 -16.96 1.51 -21.30
N GLY A 359 -16.65 2.14 -22.42
CA GLY A 359 -15.31 2.47 -22.90
C GLY A 359 -14.88 3.89 -22.49
N ASN A 360 -13.58 4.04 -22.27
CA ASN A 360 -12.82 5.23 -21.86
C ASN A 360 -13.04 5.68 -20.39
N GLY A 361 -13.13 4.66 -19.53
CA GLY A 361 -12.63 4.55 -18.15
C GLY A 361 -12.78 5.70 -17.17
N GLY A 362 -13.79 5.67 -16.29
CA GLY A 362 -13.68 6.27 -14.95
C GLY A 362 -12.61 5.56 -14.11
N SER A 363 -12.02 6.25 -13.12
CA SER A 363 -10.79 5.77 -12.50
C SER A 363 -10.72 5.90 -10.99
N THR A 364 -10.47 4.75 -10.38
CA THR A 364 -9.59 4.61 -9.23
C THR A 364 -8.75 3.33 -9.40
N PRO A 365 -7.41 3.36 -9.16
CA PRO A 365 -6.58 4.58 -8.98
C PRO A 365 -6.61 5.48 -10.22
N LEU A 366 -5.98 6.67 -10.20
CA LEU A 366 -6.06 7.74 -11.23
C LEU A 366 -5.59 7.32 -12.66
N ARG A 367 -6.33 6.41 -13.30
CA ARG A 367 -6.02 5.82 -14.61
C ARG A 367 -6.11 6.85 -15.73
N LEU A 368 -7.09 7.74 -15.73
CA LEU A 368 -7.21 8.76 -16.77
C LEU A 368 -6.02 9.73 -16.78
N PRO A 369 -5.64 10.36 -15.64
CA PRO A 369 -4.42 11.17 -15.58
C PRO A 369 -3.14 10.41 -15.94
N LEU A 370 -3.00 9.15 -15.50
CA LEU A 370 -1.84 8.31 -15.80
C LEU A 370 -1.70 8.01 -17.30
N LEU A 371 -2.79 7.59 -17.95
CA LEU A 371 -2.80 7.30 -19.38
C LEU A 371 -2.59 8.58 -20.21
N SER A 372 -3.17 9.71 -19.78
CA SER A 372 -2.89 11.01 -20.38
C SER A 372 -1.40 11.38 -20.27
N GLN A 373 -0.73 11.04 -19.17
CA GLN A 373 0.70 11.28 -19.01
C GLN A 373 1.53 10.47 -20.02
N VAL A 374 1.16 9.23 -20.33
CA VAL A 374 1.83 8.41 -21.35
C VAL A 374 1.80 9.13 -22.71
N LEU A 375 0.63 9.61 -23.15
CA LEU A 375 0.50 10.35 -24.41
C LEU A 375 1.29 11.67 -24.40
N ARG A 376 1.32 12.39 -23.27
CA ARG A 376 2.14 13.61 -23.11
C ARG A 376 3.62 13.30 -23.29
N THR A 377 4.13 12.27 -22.62
CA THR A 377 5.55 11.89 -22.71
C THR A 377 5.93 11.42 -24.11
N ILE A 378 5.06 10.68 -24.81
CA ILE A 378 5.30 10.29 -26.21
C ILE A 378 5.44 11.53 -27.10
N LYS A 379 4.51 12.50 -26.96
CA LYS A 379 4.53 13.75 -27.73
C LYS A 379 5.74 14.64 -27.40
N GLU A 380 6.14 14.73 -26.14
CA GLU A 380 7.31 15.50 -25.72
C GLU A 380 8.60 14.89 -26.29
N LYS A 381 8.76 13.57 -26.20
CA LYS A 381 9.93 12.86 -26.76
C LYS A 381 10.00 12.93 -28.29
N SER A 382 8.87 12.89 -28.98
CA SER A 382 8.84 13.07 -30.43
C SER A 382 9.28 14.49 -30.85
N MET A 383 9.08 15.50 -30.00
CA MET A 383 9.53 16.87 -30.24
C MET A 383 11.00 17.13 -29.86
N SER A 384 11.57 16.38 -28.91
CA SER A 384 12.92 16.63 -28.39
C SER A 384 14.06 15.96 -29.15
N THR A 385 13.77 15.17 -30.18
CA THR A 385 14.78 14.36 -30.90
C THR A 385 15.05 14.95 -32.29
N PRO A 386 16.21 15.60 -32.54
CA PRO A 386 16.49 16.18 -33.85
C PRO A 386 17.18 15.17 -34.74
N LEU A 387 16.55 14.63 -35.79
CA LEU A 387 17.32 14.09 -36.92
C LEU A 387 16.57 14.17 -38.26
N SER A 388 17.23 14.87 -39.19
CA SER A 388 17.37 14.65 -40.64
C SER A 388 16.26 13.92 -41.41
N THR A 389 15.63 14.67 -42.32
CA THR A 389 15.30 14.29 -43.71
C THR A 389 14.96 12.82 -43.98
N SER A 390 13.68 12.46 -43.81
CA SER A 390 12.80 11.94 -44.88
C SER A 390 11.54 11.32 -44.25
N SER A 391 10.39 11.92 -44.55
CA SER A 391 9.05 11.31 -44.52
C SER A 391 8.68 10.38 -43.35
N SER A 392 8.16 10.95 -42.26
CA SER A 392 6.94 10.46 -41.58
C SER A 392 6.51 11.48 -40.53
N ASP A 393 5.93 12.56 -41.07
CA ASP A 393 4.85 13.28 -40.42
C ASP A 393 3.71 12.28 -40.10
N GLY A 394 3.11 12.35 -38.92
CA GLY A 394 1.74 11.84 -38.73
C GLY A 394 1.48 10.55 -37.93
N THR A 395 2.34 10.08 -37.01
CA THR A 395 1.89 9.01 -36.10
C THR A 395 0.90 9.47 -35.04
N GLU A 396 -0.38 9.17 -35.26
CA GLU A 396 -1.43 9.44 -34.26
C GLU A 396 -1.46 8.32 -33.21
N PHE A 397 -1.40 8.71 -31.94
CA PHE A 397 -1.51 7.80 -30.81
C PHE A 397 -2.87 7.97 -30.14
N THR A 398 -3.68 6.91 -30.18
CA THR A 398 -4.97 6.87 -29.49
C THR A 398 -4.92 5.85 -28.36
N ILE A 399 -5.39 6.21 -27.16
CA ILE A 399 -5.63 5.25 -26.08
C ILE A 399 -7.11 4.96 -25.98
N VAL A 400 -7.47 3.69 -25.96
CA VAL A 400 -8.82 3.21 -25.63
C VAL A 400 -8.75 2.30 -24.41
N ALA A 401 -9.70 2.46 -23.48
CA ALA A 401 -9.72 1.70 -22.24
C ALA A 401 -11.09 1.06 -21.99
N LEU A 402 -11.11 -0.21 -21.58
CA LEU A 402 -12.36 -0.92 -21.30
C LEU A 402 -12.64 -0.99 -19.80
N SER A 403 -13.84 -0.57 -19.37
CA SER A 403 -14.35 -0.91 -18.03
C SER A 403 -15.04 -2.27 -18.08
N TYR A 404 -14.46 -3.27 -17.42
CA TYR A 404 -15.01 -4.62 -17.40
C TYR A 404 -16.46 -4.66 -16.85
N ARG A 405 -17.24 -5.67 -17.26
CA ARG A 405 -18.62 -5.85 -16.79
C ARG A 405 -18.72 -5.79 -15.26
N GLY A 406 -19.68 -5.02 -14.76
CA GLY A 406 -19.86 -4.79 -13.33
C GLY A 406 -19.01 -3.66 -12.74
N TYR A 407 -18.06 -3.08 -13.46
CA TYR A 407 -17.26 -1.94 -12.99
C TYR A 407 -17.73 -0.61 -13.57
N TRP A 408 -17.54 0.50 -12.84
CA TRP A 408 -17.93 1.86 -13.26
C TRP A 408 -19.38 1.93 -13.77
N THR A 409 -19.62 2.43 -14.98
CA THR A 409 -20.95 2.48 -15.63
C THR A 409 -21.27 1.20 -16.42
N SER A 410 -20.37 0.22 -16.48
CA SER A 410 -20.65 -1.10 -17.09
C SER A 410 -21.64 -1.91 -16.25
N SER A 411 -22.50 -2.64 -16.94
CA SER A 411 -23.52 -3.54 -16.36
C SER A 411 -22.99 -4.97 -16.22
N GLY A 412 -23.78 -5.86 -15.60
CA GLY A 412 -23.46 -7.29 -15.51
C GLY A 412 -22.63 -7.68 -14.28
N ARG A 413 -22.31 -8.97 -14.18
CA ARG A 413 -21.47 -9.56 -13.13
C ARG A 413 -20.17 -10.08 -13.75
N ALA A 414 -19.04 -9.71 -13.16
CA ALA A 414 -17.73 -10.18 -13.56
C ALA A 414 -17.60 -11.70 -13.33
N THR A 415 -17.18 -12.39 -14.39
CA THR A 415 -16.81 -13.80 -14.42
C THR A 415 -15.67 -13.91 -15.44
N GLN A 416 -14.80 -14.92 -15.33
CA GLN A 416 -13.70 -15.09 -16.28
C GLN A 416 -14.22 -15.14 -17.73
N SER A 417 -15.16 -16.04 -18.02
CA SER A 417 -15.73 -16.18 -19.37
C SER A 417 -16.39 -14.89 -19.86
N GLY A 418 -17.05 -14.16 -18.97
CA GLY A 418 -17.66 -12.87 -19.32
C GLY A 418 -16.64 -11.81 -19.70
N ILE A 419 -15.56 -11.68 -18.92
CA ILE A 419 -14.49 -10.71 -19.19
C ILE A 419 -13.75 -11.05 -20.48
N GLU A 420 -13.54 -12.33 -20.77
CA GLU A 420 -12.96 -12.77 -22.05
C GLU A 420 -13.85 -12.37 -23.24
N LEU A 421 -15.19 -12.50 -23.12
CA LEU A 421 -16.13 -12.01 -24.13
C LEU A 421 -16.11 -10.49 -24.27
N ASP A 422 -15.97 -9.75 -23.15
CA ASP A 422 -15.84 -8.29 -23.15
C ASP A 422 -14.60 -7.85 -23.91
N ALA A 423 -13.45 -8.48 -23.64
CA ALA A 423 -12.19 -8.17 -24.29
C ALA A 423 -12.24 -8.47 -25.80
N GLN A 424 -12.87 -9.58 -26.21
CA GLN A 424 -13.06 -9.89 -27.62
C GLN A 424 -13.96 -8.88 -28.34
N ALA A 425 -15.11 -8.52 -27.75
CA ALA A 425 -15.99 -7.50 -28.32
C ALA A 425 -15.30 -6.13 -28.41
N PHE A 426 -14.46 -5.81 -27.43
CA PHE A 426 -13.69 -4.58 -27.43
C PHE A 426 -12.65 -4.54 -28.55
N LEU A 427 -11.91 -5.63 -28.79
CA LEU A 427 -10.97 -5.72 -29.92
C LEU A 427 -11.67 -5.66 -31.27
N ASP A 428 -12.80 -6.36 -31.41
CA ASP A 428 -13.63 -6.30 -32.62
C ASP A 428 -14.07 -4.84 -32.87
N TRP A 429 -14.55 -4.14 -31.84
CA TRP A 429 -14.92 -2.72 -31.92
C TRP A 429 -13.74 -1.80 -32.27
N VAL A 430 -12.55 -1.98 -31.67
CA VAL A 430 -11.36 -1.17 -31.99
C VAL A 430 -10.97 -1.36 -33.44
N SER A 431 -10.91 -2.61 -33.90
CA SER A 431 -10.56 -2.91 -35.29
C SER A 431 -11.59 -2.27 -36.23
N GLU A 432 -12.90 -2.43 -35.98
CA GLU A 432 -13.93 -1.85 -36.84
C GLU A 432 -13.95 -0.31 -36.84
N THR A 433 -13.63 0.31 -35.71
CA THR A 433 -13.71 1.78 -35.54
C THR A 433 -12.55 2.50 -36.19
N TYR A 434 -11.34 1.94 -36.11
CA TYR A 434 -10.11 2.61 -36.53
C TYR A 434 -9.48 2.03 -37.79
N THR A 435 -10.02 0.94 -38.34
CA THR A 435 -9.58 0.45 -39.66
C THR A 435 -10.16 1.34 -40.76
N ALA A 436 -9.28 1.96 -41.54
CA ALA A 436 -9.63 2.67 -42.77
C ALA A 436 -8.66 2.28 -43.91
N PRO A 437 -9.04 2.44 -45.20
CA PRO A 437 -8.22 2.00 -46.34
C PRO A 437 -6.80 2.60 -46.41
N ASP A 438 -6.60 3.74 -45.75
CA ASP A 438 -5.38 4.55 -45.73
C ASP A 438 -4.70 4.57 -44.35
N THR A 439 -5.19 3.80 -43.39
CA THR A 439 -4.63 3.72 -42.03
C THR A 439 -3.90 2.41 -41.81
N ASP A 440 -2.58 2.47 -41.57
CA ASP A 440 -1.82 1.32 -41.06
C ASP A 440 -2.04 1.21 -39.55
N LEU A 441 -3.04 0.41 -39.17
CA LEU A 441 -3.50 0.27 -37.79
C LEU A 441 -2.63 -0.74 -37.03
N GLU A 442 -1.84 -0.24 -36.09
CA GLU A 442 -1.13 -1.07 -35.11
C GLU A 442 -1.90 -1.09 -33.77
N ILE A 443 -2.24 -2.29 -33.29
CA ILE A 443 -2.93 -2.49 -32.01
C ILE A 443 -1.93 -3.00 -30.97
N ILE A 444 -1.67 -2.20 -29.95
CA ILE A 444 -0.82 -2.57 -28.81
C ILE A 444 -1.72 -2.89 -27.63
N LEU A 445 -1.68 -4.15 -27.17
CA LEU A 445 -2.45 -4.58 -26.01
C LEU A 445 -1.63 -4.47 -24.72
N TRP A 446 -2.18 -3.75 -23.76
CA TRP A 446 -1.56 -3.57 -22.44
C TRP A 446 -2.53 -3.95 -21.33
N GLY A 447 -2.02 -4.69 -20.35
CA GLY A 447 -2.74 -5.07 -19.15
C GLY A 447 -1.80 -5.14 -17.96
N HIS A 448 -2.31 -4.81 -16.77
CA HIS A 448 -1.58 -4.82 -15.51
C HIS A 448 -2.10 -5.94 -14.59
N SER A 449 -1.21 -6.75 -14.01
CA SER A 449 -1.56 -7.88 -13.14
C SER A 449 -2.55 -8.85 -13.81
N LEU A 450 -3.74 -9.09 -13.24
CA LEU A 450 -4.79 -9.90 -13.87
C LEU A 450 -5.15 -9.40 -15.28
N GLY A 451 -5.08 -8.08 -15.52
CA GLY A 451 -5.27 -7.50 -16.84
C GLY A 451 -4.28 -8.02 -17.89
N SER A 452 -3.05 -8.38 -17.50
CA SER A 452 -2.06 -8.98 -18.41
C SER A 452 -2.51 -10.36 -18.91
N ALA A 453 -3.06 -11.20 -18.03
CA ALA A 453 -3.59 -12.51 -18.42
C ALA A 453 -4.78 -12.37 -19.38
N ILE A 454 -5.68 -11.42 -19.12
CA ILE A 454 -6.80 -11.11 -20.02
C ILE A 454 -6.30 -10.58 -21.36
N ALA A 455 -5.32 -9.67 -21.38
CA ALA A 455 -4.73 -9.17 -22.61
C ALA A 455 -4.09 -10.29 -23.44
N SER A 456 -3.29 -11.17 -22.83
CA SER A 456 -2.68 -12.31 -23.52
C SER A 456 -3.72 -13.30 -24.07
N SER A 457 -4.73 -13.64 -23.28
CA SER A 457 -5.84 -14.52 -23.71
C SER A 457 -6.64 -13.88 -24.85
N ALA A 458 -6.92 -12.57 -24.76
CA ALA A 458 -7.64 -11.83 -25.77
C ALA A 458 -6.86 -11.77 -27.08
N THR A 459 -5.54 -11.50 -27.05
CA THR A 459 -4.67 -11.54 -28.23
C THR A 459 -4.72 -12.92 -28.90
N ALA A 460 -4.49 -13.99 -28.14
CA ALA A 460 -4.45 -15.35 -28.67
C ALA A 460 -5.78 -15.74 -29.32
N THR A 461 -6.90 -15.42 -28.66
CA THR A 461 -8.24 -15.70 -29.15
C THR A 461 -8.59 -14.87 -30.38
N TYR A 462 -8.25 -13.57 -30.37
CA TYR A 462 -8.50 -12.65 -31.47
C TYR A 462 -7.75 -13.09 -32.73
N LEU A 463 -6.45 -13.39 -32.61
CA LEU A 463 -5.64 -13.89 -33.72
C LEU A 463 -6.18 -15.22 -34.26
N SER A 464 -6.59 -16.15 -33.39
CA SER A 464 -7.16 -17.44 -33.81
C SER A 464 -8.47 -17.27 -34.60
N ARG A 465 -9.39 -16.41 -34.13
CA ARG A 465 -10.65 -16.07 -34.81
C ARG A 465 -10.43 -15.45 -36.19
N HIS A 466 -9.37 -14.64 -36.34
CA HIS A 466 -9.08 -13.91 -37.57
C HIS A 466 -8.15 -14.67 -38.54
N ARG A 467 -7.41 -15.68 -38.07
CA ARG A 467 -6.60 -16.59 -38.91
C ARG A 467 -7.45 -17.39 -39.90
N GLY A 468 -8.71 -17.66 -39.57
CA GLY A 468 -9.68 -18.34 -40.45
C GLY A 468 -10.31 -17.43 -41.52
N LYS A 469 -10.26 -16.09 -41.36
CA LYS A 469 -10.74 -15.11 -42.35
C LYS A 469 -9.64 -14.67 -43.34
N GLN A 470 -8.38 -15.04 -43.09
CA GLN A 470 -7.22 -14.68 -43.90
C GLN A 470 -7.06 -15.47 -45.21
N SER A 471 -7.99 -16.37 -45.59
CA SER A 471 -7.92 -17.03 -46.90
C SER A 471 -8.30 -16.11 -48.08
N SER A 472 -8.64 -14.84 -47.85
CA SER A 472 -8.94 -13.88 -48.93
C SER A 472 -8.19 -12.55 -48.89
N TYR A 473 -7.20 -12.37 -48.00
CA TYR A 473 -6.33 -11.19 -48.01
C TYR A 473 -4.87 -11.63 -47.93
N GLN A 474 -4.22 -11.65 -49.09
CA GLN A 474 -2.79 -11.89 -49.23
C GLN A 474 -1.99 -10.72 -48.66
N GLY A 475 -1.10 -11.05 -47.74
CA GLY A 475 0.22 -10.42 -47.64
C GLY A 475 0.37 -9.40 -46.52
N HIS A 476 0.82 -9.82 -45.35
CA HIS A 476 1.74 -9.03 -44.51
C HIS A 476 2.74 -10.01 -43.88
N ALA A 477 3.83 -10.25 -44.61
CA ALA A 477 5.04 -10.86 -44.08
C ALA A 477 5.88 -9.77 -43.41
N TYR A 478 6.47 -10.12 -42.27
CA TYR A 478 7.35 -9.27 -41.50
C TYR A 478 8.57 -8.80 -42.32
N LYS A 479 8.78 -7.48 -42.31
CA LYS A 479 9.95 -6.65 -42.69
C LYS A 479 10.22 -6.29 -44.17
N SER A 480 10.53 -4.98 -44.27
CA SER A 480 11.21 -4.15 -45.27
C SER A 480 10.47 -3.77 -46.56
N ILE A 481 9.93 -2.53 -46.63
CA ILE A 481 9.93 -1.65 -47.83
C ILE A 481 9.93 -0.16 -47.36
N PRO A 482 10.60 0.79 -48.06
CA PRO A 482 10.56 2.23 -47.77
C PRO A 482 9.36 2.97 -48.42
N THR A 483 9.24 4.27 -48.06
CA THR A 483 8.46 5.38 -48.65
C THR A 483 6.98 5.53 -48.27
N GLU A 484 6.74 6.51 -47.38
CA GLU A 484 5.58 7.39 -47.27
C GLU A 484 4.18 6.77 -47.03
N MET A 485 3.92 6.35 -45.79
CA MET A 485 2.59 6.34 -45.19
C MET A 485 2.68 6.80 -43.73
N ALA A 486 1.71 7.58 -43.25
CA ALA A 486 1.63 8.02 -41.85
C ALA A 486 1.13 6.84 -40.98
N PRO A 487 1.92 6.31 -40.03
CA PRO A 487 1.47 5.21 -39.17
C PRO A 487 0.37 5.69 -38.21
N VAL A 488 -0.55 4.85 -37.71
CA VAL A 488 -1.38 5.20 -36.53
C VAL A 488 -1.26 4.06 -35.53
N SER A 489 -0.64 4.32 -34.39
CA SER A 489 -0.44 3.31 -33.34
C SER A 489 -1.47 3.50 -32.22
N ILE A 490 -2.39 2.56 -32.06
CA ILE A 490 -3.45 2.60 -31.05
C ILE A 490 -3.08 1.70 -29.86
N PHE A 491 -3.03 2.29 -28.68
CA PHE A 491 -2.82 1.61 -27.40
C PHE A 491 -4.17 1.19 -26.81
N VAL A 492 -4.37 -0.12 -26.67
CA VAL A 492 -5.57 -0.71 -26.10
C VAL A 492 -5.26 -1.20 -24.69
N ALA A 493 -5.80 -0.51 -23.68
CA ALA A 493 -5.60 -0.84 -22.28
C ALA A 493 -6.79 -1.66 -21.72
N LEU A 494 -6.51 -2.90 -21.32
CA LEU A 494 -7.48 -3.79 -20.66
C LEU A 494 -7.17 -3.81 -19.16
N PHE A 495 -8.04 -3.18 -18.36
CA PHE A 495 -7.88 -3.15 -16.90
C PHE A 495 -8.88 -4.07 -16.22
N VAL A 496 -8.37 -5.11 -15.58
CA VAL A 496 -9.12 -5.95 -14.65
C VAL A 496 -8.26 -6.05 -13.39
N GLU A 497 -8.72 -5.45 -12.29
CA GLU A 497 -8.05 -5.59 -11.00
C GLU A 497 -8.52 -6.88 -10.32
N SER A 498 -7.58 -7.69 -9.84
CA SER A 498 -7.81 -8.59 -8.71
C SER A 498 -6.53 -8.80 -7.90
N LEU A 499 -6.73 -9.13 -6.61
CA LEU A 499 -5.75 -9.36 -5.56
C LEU A 499 -4.62 -10.35 -5.90
N GLU A 500 -3.51 -10.14 -5.18
CA GLU A 500 -2.33 -10.99 -5.02
C GLU A 500 -2.64 -12.49 -4.99
N LEU A 501 -2.04 -13.24 -5.92
CA LEU A 501 -1.93 -14.69 -5.83
C LEU A 501 -0.66 -15.05 -5.07
N TYR A 502 -0.87 -15.82 -4.00
CA TYR A 502 0.15 -16.52 -3.23
C TYR A 502 0.53 -17.77 -4.01
N ASP A 503 1.74 -17.85 -4.55
CA ASP A 503 2.28 -19.13 -5.05
C ASP A 503 2.90 -19.89 -3.90
N GLY A 504 2.20 -20.95 -3.49
CA GLY A 504 2.73 -22.03 -2.67
C GLY A 504 3.40 -23.07 -3.56
N ASP A 505 4.58 -23.49 -3.11
CA ASP A 505 5.30 -24.70 -3.47
C ASP A 505 6.17 -24.68 -4.74
N GLY A 506 7.39 -24.19 -4.50
CA GLY A 506 8.67 -24.82 -4.83
C GLY A 506 8.71 -25.88 -5.95
N GLU A 507 9.34 -25.52 -7.05
CA GLU A 507 10.49 -26.28 -7.52
C GLU A 507 11.49 -25.37 -8.23
N ASP A 508 12.74 -25.54 -7.86
CA ASP A 508 13.93 -24.92 -8.41
C ASP A 508 14.06 -25.28 -9.89
N ARG A 509 14.23 -24.28 -10.78
CA ARG A 509 14.86 -24.47 -12.09
C ARG A 509 15.36 -23.14 -12.64
N SER A 510 16.67 -22.96 -12.46
CA SER A 510 17.54 -22.09 -13.24
C SER A 510 17.15 -22.09 -14.73
N LEU A 511 17.08 -20.92 -15.35
CA LEU A 511 17.62 -20.69 -16.70
C LEU A 511 17.92 -19.19 -16.84
N ALA A 512 19.18 -18.92 -17.18
CA ALA A 512 19.80 -17.62 -17.27
C ALA A 512 19.58 -16.96 -18.65
N GLY A 513 19.16 -15.68 -18.63
CA GLY A 513 19.44 -14.56 -19.57
C GLY A 513 19.18 -14.70 -21.09
N PRO A 514 19.44 -13.64 -21.89
CA PRO A 514 19.63 -12.22 -21.54
C PRO A 514 18.69 -11.23 -22.29
N GLU A 515 18.62 -10.03 -21.67
CA GLU A 515 18.24 -8.67 -22.13
C GLU A 515 16.91 -8.38 -22.83
#